data_AF-S6UM70-F1
#
_entry.id   AF-S6UM70-F1
#
_cell.length_a   1.000
_cell.length_b   1.000
_cell.length_c   1.000
_cell.angle_alpha   90.00
_cell.angle_beta   90.00
_cell.angle_gamma   90.00
#
_symmetry.space_group_name_H-M   'P 1'
#
loop_
_entity.id
_entity.type
_entity.pdbx_description
1 polymer ?
#
loop_
_entity_poly.entity_id
_entity_poly.type
_entity_poly.pdbx_seq_one_letter_code
_entity_poly.pdbx_strand_id
1 'polypeptide(L)'
;EDSSLIARRIASIDRVYCASPTYLAERGTPQKPEDLHSHECLPYGHSRHVQWRFQGAGKPVSLNVSGRMRVNNGELLRDAALAGLGITYLPTFIVGDALSAGSLVRVLDELRPEPLTLSAVYPQHRQASRPVQAFIEFLRERLDSTIEPGDQQG
;
A
#
# COMPACT_ATOMS: atom_id res chain seq x y z
N GLU A 1 16.35 -17.05 28.92
CA GLU A 1 15.40 -16.53 27.91
C GLU A 1 16.21 -15.88 26.80
N ASP A 2 16.50 -16.63 25.75
CA ASP A 2 17.10 -16.12 24.51
C ASP A 2 16.10 -16.39 23.39
N SER A 3 15.10 -15.51 23.25
CA SER A 3 14.14 -15.59 22.14
C SER A 3 14.42 -14.48 21.14
N SER A 4 15.52 -14.60 20.41
CA SER A 4 15.73 -13.84 19.18
C SER A 4 14.68 -14.28 18.15
N LEU A 5 14.07 -13.28 17.48
CA LEU A 5 13.16 -13.50 16.36
C LEU A 5 13.95 -13.38 15.05
N ILE A 6 13.62 -14.25 14.09
CA ILE A 6 14.08 -14.15 12.71
C ILE A 6 12.92 -13.71 11.84
N ALA A 7 13.16 -12.74 10.97
CA ALA A 7 12.25 -12.35 9.90
C ALA A 7 12.77 -12.90 8.57
N ARG A 8 11.92 -13.65 7.85
CA ARG A 8 12.22 -14.15 6.49
C ARG A 8 11.23 -13.55 5.51
N ARG A 9 11.74 -12.82 4.51
CA ARG A 9 10.93 -12.21 3.45
C ARG A 9 10.13 -13.28 2.69
N ILE A 10 8.85 -12.97 2.48
CA ILE A 10 7.90 -13.74 1.67
C ILE A 10 7.67 -13.04 0.33
N ALA A 11 7.27 -11.76 0.35
CA ALA A 11 6.87 -11.04 -0.86
C ALA A 11 7.00 -9.52 -0.71
N SER A 12 6.92 -8.82 -1.85
CA SER A 12 6.61 -7.38 -1.89
C SER A 12 5.11 -7.19 -2.01
N ILE A 13 4.58 -6.18 -1.33
CA ILE A 13 3.20 -5.75 -1.48
C ILE A 13 3.20 -4.31 -1.96
N ASP A 14 2.72 -4.12 -3.18
CA ASP A 14 2.55 -2.79 -3.73
C ASP A 14 1.49 -2.00 -2.99
N ARG A 15 1.69 -0.69 -2.98
CA ARG A 15 0.74 0.28 -2.43
C ARG A 15 0.39 1.28 -3.50
N VAL A 16 -0.77 1.91 -3.37
CA VAL A 16 -1.22 2.94 -4.32
C VAL A 16 -1.96 4.04 -3.60
N TYR A 17 -1.82 5.25 -4.11
CA TYR A 17 -2.72 6.36 -3.81
C TYR A 17 -3.92 6.26 -4.74
N CYS A 18 -5.14 6.32 -4.20
CA CYS A 18 -6.35 6.18 -5.01
C CYS A 18 -7.54 6.92 -4.40
N ALA A 19 -8.51 7.23 -5.24
CA ALA A 19 -9.78 7.85 -4.88
C ALA A 19 -10.88 7.39 -5.84
N SER A 20 -12.15 7.61 -5.49
CA SER A 20 -13.24 7.36 -6.43
C SER A 20 -13.27 8.41 -7.55
N PRO A 21 -13.73 8.04 -8.77
CA PRO A 21 -13.95 9.01 -9.83
C PRO A 21 -14.86 10.17 -9.43
N THR A 22 -15.91 9.90 -8.63
CA THR A 22 -16.84 10.93 -8.13
C THR A 22 -16.13 11.98 -7.29
N TYR A 23 -15.25 11.56 -6.36
CA TYR A 23 -14.48 12.50 -5.55
C TYR A 23 -13.59 13.40 -6.42
N LEU A 24 -12.90 12.82 -7.41
CA LEU A 24 -12.02 13.56 -8.30
C LEU A 24 -12.77 14.50 -9.24
N ALA A 25 -13.98 14.13 -9.66
CA ALA A 25 -14.84 15.02 -10.45
C ALA A 25 -15.24 16.29 -9.66
N GLU A 26 -15.47 16.17 -8.35
CA GLU A 26 -15.85 17.29 -7.49
C GLU A 26 -14.66 18.12 -7.00
N ARG A 27 -13.52 17.48 -6.71
CA ARG A 27 -12.36 18.11 -6.06
C ARG A 27 -11.16 18.32 -6.98
N GLY A 28 -11.21 17.81 -8.20
CA GLY A 28 -10.06 17.75 -9.10
C GLY A 28 -9.13 16.57 -8.81
N THR A 29 -8.20 16.32 -9.74
CA THR A 29 -7.18 15.27 -9.60
C THR A 29 -5.84 15.88 -9.21
N PRO A 30 -5.21 15.46 -8.10
CA PRO A 30 -3.91 15.96 -7.70
C PRO A 30 -2.84 15.53 -8.71
N GLN A 31 -1.98 16.47 -9.09
CA GLN A 31 -0.91 16.25 -10.07
C GLN A 31 0.46 16.12 -9.38
N LYS A 32 0.61 16.68 -8.18
CA LYS A 32 1.83 16.59 -7.36
C LYS A 32 1.48 16.37 -5.88
N PRO A 33 2.42 15.88 -5.05
CA PRO A 33 2.16 15.59 -3.64
C PRO A 33 1.60 16.79 -2.87
N GLU A 34 2.07 18.01 -3.19
CA GLU A 34 1.67 19.22 -2.49
C GLU A 34 0.18 19.54 -2.65
N ASP A 35 -0.45 19.09 -3.72
CA ASP A 35 -1.88 19.28 -3.97
C ASP A 35 -2.74 18.55 -2.92
N LEU A 36 -2.18 17.53 -2.25
CA LEU A 36 -2.88 16.80 -1.19
C LEU A 36 -3.25 17.67 0.02
N HIS A 37 -2.60 18.83 0.20
CA HIS A 37 -3.01 19.79 1.24
C HIS A 37 -4.42 20.37 0.99
N SER A 38 -4.89 20.39 -0.26
CA SER A 38 -6.24 20.83 -0.62
C SER A 38 -7.25 19.68 -0.75
N HIS A 39 -6.83 18.44 -0.50
CA HIS A 39 -7.69 17.26 -0.55
C HIS A 39 -8.00 16.70 0.84
N GLU A 40 -9.13 16.01 0.92
CA GLU A 40 -9.44 15.15 2.05
C GLU A 40 -8.60 13.88 1.90
N CYS A 41 -7.68 13.67 2.83
CA CYS A 41 -6.88 12.46 2.89
C CYS A 41 -7.47 11.50 3.93
N LEU A 42 -7.38 10.21 3.66
CA LEU A 42 -7.88 9.14 4.51
C LEU A 42 -6.68 8.33 5.04
N PRO A 43 -5.97 8.82 6.07
CA PRO A 43 -4.75 8.17 6.54
C PRO A 43 -5.04 6.88 7.33
N TYR A 44 -4.25 5.84 7.06
CA TYR A 44 -4.23 4.62 7.87
C TYR A 44 -3.48 4.85 9.18
N GLY A 45 -4.18 4.68 10.30
CA GLY A 45 -3.62 4.74 11.65
C GLY A 45 -4.40 5.64 12.61
N HIS A 46 -3.83 5.82 13.80
CA HIS A 46 -4.47 6.56 14.90
C HIS A 46 -3.95 8.01 15.03
N SER A 47 -2.85 8.33 14.36
CA SER A 47 -2.21 9.66 14.41
C SER A 47 -3.04 10.70 13.65
N ARG A 48 -3.07 11.94 14.15
CA ARG A 48 -3.71 13.08 13.44
C ARG A 48 -2.98 13.48 12.16
N HIS A 49 -1.67 13.22 12.12
CA HIS A 49 -0.83 13.41 10.95
C HIS A 49 -0.16 12.09 10.64
N VAL A 50 -0.25 11.66 9.39
CA VAL A 50 0.46 10.49 8.88
C VAL A 50 1.33 10.95 7.72
N GLN A 51 2.59 10.53 7.73
CA GLN A 51 3.51 10.85 6.65
C GLN A 51 3.28 9.89 5.49
N TRP A 52 2.92 10.44 4.32
CA TRP A 52 2.94 9.73 3.05
C TRP A 52 4.25 10.01 2.32
N ARG A 53 4.75 9.01 1.60
CA ARG A 53 6.07 9.04 0.93
C ARG A 53 5.91 8.85 -0.57
N PHE A 54 6.49 9.75 -1.33
CA PHE A 54 6.39 9.80 -2.77
C PHE A 54 7.79 9.62 -3.35
N GLN A 55 7.97 8.64 -4.22
CA GLN A 55 9.21 8.40 -4.94
C GLN A 55 8.92 8.43 -6.44
N GLY A 56 9.68 9.22 -7.20
CA GLY A 56 9.58 9.34 -8.64
C GLY A 56 10.96 9.59 -9.23
N ALA A 57 11.05 10.11 -10.46
CA ALA A 57 12.33 10.46 -11.08
C ALA A 57 13.11 11.57 -10.34
N GLY A 58 12.41 12.36 -9.51
CA GLY A 58 12.98 13.43 -8.69
C GLY A 58 13.41 12.98 -7.30
N LYS A 59 13.70 13.96 -6.43
CA LYS A 59 14.01 13.69 -5.02
C LYS A 59 12.79 13.10 -4.31
N PRO A 60 12.98 12.10 -3.42
CA PRO A 60 11.89 11.61 -2.57
C PRO A 60 11.24 12.75 -1.79
N VAL A 61 9.90 12.76 -1.78
CA VAL A 61 9.11 13.74 -1.03
C VAL A 61 8.35 13.01 0.06
N SER A 62 8.28 13.62 1.24
CA SER A 62 7.46 13.14 2.35
C SER A 62 6.54 14.26 2.81
N LEU A 63 5.24 13.97 2.88
CA LEU A 63 4.21 14.95 3.18
C LEU A 63 3.33 14.45 4.31
N ASN A 64 3.09 15.31 5.30
CA ASN A 64 2.15 15.02 6.36
C ASN A 64 0.74 15.29 5.86
N VAL A 65 -0.05 14.23 5.69
CA VAL A 65 -1.47 14.36 5.37
C VAL A 65 -2.31 14.40 6.63
N SER A 66 -3.44 15.09 6.56
CA SER A 66 -4.47 15.10 7.60
C SER A 66 -5.81 14.70 7.01
N GLY A 67 -6.60 14.00 7.80
CA GLY A 67 -7.94 13.56 7.45
C GLY A 67 -8.92 13.76 8.60
N ARG A 68 -10.20 13.93 8.27
CA ARG A 68 -11.28 13.95 9.27
C ARG A 68 -11.50 12.59 9.91
N MET A 69 -11.11 11.52 9.21
CA MET A 69 -11.23 10.15 9.65
C MET A 69 -9.88 9.59 10.07
N ARG A 70 -9.86 8.88 11.22
CA ARG A 70 -8.70 8.15 11.72
C ARG A 70 -9.12 6.72 11.97
N VAL A 71 -8.62 5.82 11.14
CA VAL A 71 -9.02 4.42 11.15
C VAL A 71 -7.80 3.55 10.96
N ASN A 72 -7.78 2.44 11.67
CA ASN A 72 -6.71 1.45 11.65
C ASN A 72 -7.12 0.20 10.86
N ASN A 73 -8.13 0.32 9.99
CA ASN A 73 -8.66 -0.74 9.16
C ASN A 73 -8.65 -0.27 7.69
N GLY A 74 -7.97 -1.02 6.83
CA GLY A 74 -7.78 -0.69 5.43
C GLY A 74 -9.04 -0.89 4.59
N GLU A 75 -9.88 -1.88 4.92
CA GLU A 75 -11.15 -2.10 4.21
C GLU A 75 -12.11 -0.95 4.45
N LEU A 76 -12.18 -0.44 5.68
CA LEU A 76 -12.99 0.74 5.99
C LEU A 76 -12.49 1.99 5.25
N LEU A 77 -11.18 2.14 5.06
CA LEU A 77 -10.61 3.21 4.25
C LEU A 77 -10.93 3.07 2.76
N ARG A 78 -10.89 1.84 2.24
CA ARG A 78 -11.32 1.54 0.86
C ARG A 78 -12.78 1.94 0.69
N ASP A 79 -13.66 1.53 1.60
CA ASP A 79 -15.10 1.80 1.50
C ASP A 79 -15.40 3.30 1.61
N ALA A 80 -14.66 4.03 2.46
CA ALA A 80 -14.73 5.48 2.53
C ALA A 80 -14.25 6.17 1.24
N ALA A 81 -13.16 5.69 0.63
CA ALA A 81 -12.69 6.20 -0.65
C ALA A 81 -13.70 5.93 -1.77
N LEU A 82 -14.30 4.74 -1.80
CA LEU A 82 -15.38 4.37 -2.73
C LEU A 82 -16.60 5.28 -2.58
N ALA A 83 -16.97 5.61 -1.35
CA ALA A 83 -18.03 6.56 -1.03
C ALA A 83 -17.68 8.03 -1.35
N GLY A 84 -16.50 8.30 -1.90
CA GLY A 84 -16.08 9.64 -2.31
C GLY A 84 -15.67 10.54 -1.15
N LEU A 85 -15.19 9.99 -0.03
CA LEU A 85 -14.79 10.78 1.14
C LEU A 85 -13.36 11.32 1.07
N GLY A 86 -12.55 10.88 0.11
CA GLY A 86 -11.18 11.37 -0.05
C GLY A 86 -10.24 10.42 -0.77
N ILE A 87 -8.96 10.78 -0.71
CA ILE A 87 -7.84 10.00 -1.24
C ILE A 87 -7.32 9.09 -0.13
N THR A 88 -7.06 7.82 -0.46
CA THR A 88 -6.46 6.85 0.46
C THR A 88 -5.15 6.31 -0.09
N TYR A 89 -4.33 5.77 0.81
CA TYR A 89 -3.05 5.14 0.50
C TYR A 89 -3.03 3.73 1.10
N LEU A 90 -3.24 2.72 0.25
CA LEU A 90 -3.46 1.34 0.72
C LEU A 90 -2.71 0.30 -0.12
N PRO A 91 -2.45 -0.89 0.45
CA PRO A 91 -1.98 -2.05 -0.30
C PRO A 91 -2.92 -2.47 -1.42
N THR A 92 -2.36 -2.91 -2.55
CA THR A 92 -3.11 -3.36 -3.72
C THR A 92 -4.01 -4.57 -3.45
N PHE A 93 -3.68 -5.44 -2.48
CA PHE A 93 -4.57 -6.55 -2.11
C PHE A 93 -5.89 -6.08 -1.47
N ILE A 94 -5.98 -4.84 -0.97
CA ILE A 94 -7.22 -4.28 -0.39
C ILE A 94 -8.06 -3.60 -1.46
N VAL A 95 -7.42 -2.83 -2.34
CA VAL A 95 -8.08 -1.95 -3.32
C VAL A 95 -8.07 -2.50 -4.76
N GLY A 96 -7.41 -3.64 -4.99
CA GLY A 96 -7.15 -4.19 -6.33
C GLY A 96 -8.42 -4.42 -7.14
N ASP A 97 -9.43 -5.08 -6.55
CA ASP A 97 -10.71 -5.32 -7.22
C ASP A 97 -11.43 -4.02 -7.58
N ALA A 98 -11.41 -3.04 -6.65
CA ALA A 98 -12.02 -1.74 -6.86
C ALA A 98 -11.34 -0.93 -7.96
N LEU A 99 -10.00 -1.02 -8.06
CA LEU A 99 -9.20 -0.43 -9.14
C LEU A 99 -9.50 -1.11 -10.47
N SER A 100 -9.54 -2.44 -10.50
CA SER A 100 -9.84 -3.20 -11.72
C SER A 100 -11.26 -2.92 -12.23
N ALA A 101 -12.22 -2.66 -11.33
CA ALA A 101 -13.58 -2.28 -11.67
C ALA A 101 -13.73 -0.79 -12.05
N GLY A 102 -12.68 0.02 -11.92
CA GLY A 102 -12.72 1.48 -12.14
C GLY A 102 -13.50 2.28 -11.09
N SER A 103 -13.99 1.61 -10.04
CA SER A 103 -14.68 2.25 -8.91
C SER A 103 -13.73 3.05 -8.01
N LEU A 104 -12.45 2.69 -8.01
CA LEU A 104 -11.33 3.54 -7.59
C LEU A 104 -10.38 3.73 -8.77
N VAL A 105 -9.70 4.86 -8.80
CA VAL A 105 -8.64 5.14 -9.77
C VAL A 105 -7.38 5.57 -9.03
N ARG A 106 -6.22 5.23 -9.60
CA ARG A 106 -4.94 5.67 -9.07
C ARG A 106 -4.77 7.17 -9.26
N VAL A 107 -4.17 7.83 -8.28
CA VAL A 107 -3.73 9.22 -8.36
C VAL A 107 -2.24 9.30 -8.09
N LEU A 108 -1.56 10.31 -8.60
CA LEU A 108 -0.11 10.46 -8.44
C LEU A 108 0.66 9.18 -8.87
N ASP A 109 0.18 8.48 -9.91
CA ASP A 109 0.69 7.14 -10.27
C ASP A 109 2.19 7.18 -10.64
N GLU A 110 2.66 8.27 -11.25
CA GLU A 110 4.08 8.51 -11.54
C GLU A 110 4.97 8.50 -10.29
N LEU A 111 4.38 8.73 -9.11
CA LEU A 111 5.06 8.73 -7.83
C LEU A 111 4.86 7.38 -7.14
N ARG A 112 5.58 6.38 -7.64
CA ARG A 112 5.58 5.01 -7.13
C ARG A 112 5.91 5.00 -5.62
N PRO A 113 4.98 4.64 -4.74
CA PRO A 113 5.30 4.47 -3.34
C PRO A 113 6.16 3.23 -3.13
N GLU A 114 7.03 3.27 -2.12
CA GLU A 114 7.83 2.09 -1.73
C GLU A 114 6.90 0.92 -1.37
N PRO A 115 7.15 -0.31 -1.84
CA PRO A 115 6.34 -1.47 -1.47
C PRO A 115 6.53 -1.84 0.01
N LEU A 116 5.54 -2.51 0.60
CA LEU A 116 5.69 -3.16 1.90
C LEU A 116 6.42 -4.49 1.72
N THR A 117 7.23 -4.86 2.70
CA THR A 117 7.82 -6.20 2.75
C THR A 117 6.99 -7.12 3.65
N LEU A 118 6.35 -8.13 3.05
CA LEU A 118 5.71 -9.21 3.79
C LEU A 118 6.78 -10.19 4.26
N SER A 119 6.82 -10.50 5.56
CA SER A 119 7.79 -11.43 6.15
C SER A 119 7.12 -12.40 7.12
N ALA A 120 7.60 -13.64 7.14
CA ALA A 120 7.34 -14.57 8.24
C ALA A 120 8.27 -14.25 9.40
N VAL A 121 7.72 -14.09 10.61
CA VAL A 121 8.50 -13.87 11.83
C VAL A 121 8.33 -15.08 12.76
N TYR A 122 9.44 -15.67 13.20
CA TYR A 122 9.44 -16.84 14.08
C TYR A 122 10.69 -16.89 14.97
N PRO A 123 10.65 -17.62 16.11
CA PRO A 123 11.82 -17.75 17.00
C PRO A 123 13.01 -18.43 16.32
N GLN A 124 14.24 -18.00 16.62
CA GLN A 124 15.47 -18.50 16.01
C GLN A 124 15.62 -20.03 16.12
N HIS A 125 15.23 -20.65 17.25
CA HIS A 125 15.30 -22.11 17.41
C HIS A 125 14.44 -22.89 16.40
N ARG A 126 13.47 -22.24 15.74
CA ARG A 126 12.65 -22.84 14.68
C ARG A 126 13.22 -22.68 13.28
N GLN A 127 14.37 -22.05 13.12
CA GLN A 127 15.00 -21.81 11.80
C GLN A 127 15.28 -23.10 11.03
N ALA A 128 15.67 -24.18 11.70
CA ALA A 128 15.93 -25.48 11.08
C ALA A 128 14.67 -26.37 10.95
N SER A 129 13.49 -25.89 11.36
CA SER A 129 12.26 -26.66 11.32
C SER A 129 11.76 -26.87 9.89
N ARG A 130 11.80 -28.12 9.40
CA ARG A 130 11.34 -28.46 8.04
C ARG A 130 9.90 -28.01 7.75
N PRO A 131 8.90 -28.20 8.64
CA PRO A 131 7.55 -27.70 8.40
C PRO A 131 7.47 -26.17 8.26
N VAL A 132 8.23 -25.42 9.07
CA VAL A 132 8.26 -23.95 8.97
C VAL A 132 8.88 -23.51 7.64
N GLN A 133 9.98 -24.14 7.24
CA GLN A 133 10.61 -23.85 5.95
C GLN A 133 9.69 -24.17 4.77
N ALA A 134 9.05 -25.34 4.79
CA ALA A 134 8.12 -25.75 3.74
C ALA A 134 6.92 -24.79 3.64
N PHE A 135 6.37 -24.34 4.77
CA PHE A 135 5.26 -23.39 4.77
C PHE A 135 5.68 -22.00 4.25
N ILE A 136 6.86 -21.51 4.63
CA ILE A 136 7.38 -20.23 4.11
C ILE A 136 7.61 -20.32 2.61
N GLU A 137 8.15 -21.43 2.12
CA GLU A 137 8.36 -21.62 0.68
C GLU A 137 7.03 -21.67 -0.08
N PHE A 138 6.07 -22.43 0.43
CA PHE A 138 4.71 -22.47 -0.11
C PHE A 138 4.06 -21.07 -0.21
N LEU A 139 4.27 -20.21 0.80
CA LEU A 139 3.76 -18.84 0.78
C LEU A 139 4.52 -17.97 -0.22
N ARG A 140 5.85 -18.13 -0.34
CA ARG A 140 6.65 -17.42 -1.35
C ARG A 140 6.17 -17.74 -2.75
N GLU A 141 6.03 -19.01 -3.09
CA GLU A 141 5.56 -19.45 -4.42
C GLU A 141 4.18 -18.86 -4.78
N ARG A 142 3.31 -18.63 -3.80
CA ARG A 142 1.94 -18.14 -4.03
C ARG A 142 1.78 -16.63 -3.97
N LEU A 143 2.59 -15.97 -3.15
CA LEU A 143 2.44 -14.55 -2.83
C LEU A 143 3.54 -13.69 -3.45
N ASP A 144 4.66 -14.28 -3.88
CA ASP A 144 5.68 -13.59 -4.67
C ASP A 144 5.20 -13.48 -6.12
N SER A 145 4.09 -12.77 -6.31
CA SER A 145 3.65 -12.30 -7.62
C SER A 145 4.46 -11.06 -7.98
N THR A 146 5.75 -11.25 -8.26
CA THR A 146 6.40 -10.36 -9.21
C THR A 146 5.82 -10.71 -10.58
N ILE A 147 4.69 -10.08 -10.94
CA ILE A 147 4.40 -9.88 -12.36
C ILE A 147 5.42 -8.85 -12.82
N GLU A 148 6.54 -9.35 -13.34
CA GLU A 148 7.47 -8.57 -14.16
C GLU A 148 6.65 -7.83 -15.23
N PRO A 149 6.77 -6.50 -15.38
CA PRO A 149 6.19 -5.80 -16.51
C PRO A 149 6.94 -6.23 -17.79
N GLY A 150 6.39 -7.22 -18.48
CA GLY A 150 6.57 -7.54 -19.90
C GLY A 150 7.98 -7.34 -20.48
N ASP A 151 8.81 -8.38 -20.38
CA ASP A 151 9.84 -8.62 -21.40
C ASP A 151 9.14 -9.12 -22.68
N GLN A 152 8.67 -8.18 -23.50
CA GLN A 152 8.50 -8.44 -24.94
C GLN A 152 9.85 -8.24 -25.62
N GLN A 153 10.56 -9.36 -25.74
CA GLN A 153 11.73 -9.51 -26.61
C GLN A 153 11.35 -9.16 -28.05
N GLY A 154 12.10 -8.22 -28.62
CA GLY A 154 12.33 -8.13 -30.07
C GLY A 154 13.50 -9.02 -30.49
#